data_AF-A0A964KA68-F1
#
_entry.id   AF-A0A964KA68-F1
#
_cell.length_a   1.000
_cell.length_b   1.000
_cell.length_c   1.000
_cell.angle_alpha   90.00
_cell.angle_beta   90.00
_cell.angle_gamma   90.00
#
_symmetry.space_group_name_H-M   'P 1'
#
loop_
_entity.id
_entity.type
_entity.pdbx_description
1 polymer ?
#
loop_
_entity_poly.entity_id
_entity_poly.type
_entity_poly.pdbx_seq_one_letter_code
_entity_poly.pdbx_strand_id
1 'polypeptide(L)'
;MRATVLVNATSGTAVKALPDDLRQKLADHFSANGIVAELEMVEGDALIASAERAKIKAENREIDAVIVGGGDGTISSVAAVLAGTKVPLGILPLGTLNHFAKDAGIPLDLEDAIALIATASPRAVDLAEANGRIFVNNSSIGMYPHMVVDRERRRRRSHTNKWAATILSSFHMVRRFPLTKLRGRACAASHALWGAWVEAALSFDLTDDSHFSYLAPPLPPTVYDGPSDGRAAIMKMRSLHLTISAIAAILVLAGGAMAQPKAQAPSSVRLYVIDCGKLDIPDITPYQLARSEIATSLMSVPCFLIAHPRGTLMWEVGAVPDAMIPAGGTGTLRRYGTSTKRLAASLAEIGYAPSDITYLSFSHFHWDHVGNSNLFANATWLVRKLERDQMFSDPPSPRTEPANFSALRNAKTTIIAGADHDVFGDGSVVIKSAAGHSPDHQVLFVRLARTGPVLLSGDLYHYPEERTLSRVPSTEFNAAQTVAARAEVERFLAQTKAQIWIEHDFTADAKLKKSPLFYD
;
A
#
# COMPACT_ATOMS: atom_id res chain seq x y z
N MET A 1 17.98 -9.93 -28.47
CA MET A 1 18.55 -8.64 -28.05
C MET A 1 19.82 -8.90 -27.24
N ARG A 2 20.89 -8.12 -27.41
CA ARG A 2 22.09 -8.14 -26.55
C ARG A 2 22.03 -6.96 -25.59
N ALA A 3 22.28 -7.17 -24.30
CA ALA A 3 22.21 -6.10 -23.32
C ALA A 3 23.26 -6.24 -22.22
N THR A 4 23.73 -5.10 -21.72
CA THR A 4 24.43 -5.06 -20.44
C THR A 4 23.43 -4.72 -19.35
N VAL A 5 23.37 -5.53 -18.30
CA VAL A 5 22.46 -5.38 -17.17
C VAL A 5 23.25 -4.94 -15.95
N LEU A 6 22.96 -3.74 -15.47
CA LEU A 6 23.62 -3.13 -14.32
C LEU A 6 22.68 -3.17 -13.12
N VAL A 7 22.98 -4.00 -12.12
CA VAL A 7 22.16 -4.10 -10.90
C VAL A 7 22.92 -3.49 -9.73
N ASN A 8 22.36 -2.45 -9.13
CA ASN A 8 22.98 -1.78 -7.99
C ASN A 8 22.79 -2.61 -6.70
N ALA A 9 23.85 -3.33 -6.30
CA ALA A 9 23.89 -4.24 -5.16
C ALA A 9 23.67 -3.55 -3.79
N THR A 10 23.79 -2.22 -3.73
CA THR A 10 23.73 -1.44 -2.49
C THR A 10 22.43 -0.66 -2.29
N SER A 11 21.59 -0.55 -3.34
CA SER A 11 20.38 0.27 -3.33
C SER A 11 19.10 -0.54 -3.16
N GLY A 12 18.21 -0.10 -2.27
CA GLY A 12 16.87 -0.67 -2.09
C GLY A 12 16.79 -1.78 -1.04
N THR A 13 15.64 -1.85 -0.38
CA THR A 13 15.28 -2.96 0.53
C THR A 13 15.11 -4.27 -0.23
N ALA A 14 14.70 -4.20 -1.51
CA ALA A 14 14.50 -5.37 -2.36
C ALA A 14 15.83 -6.08 -2.62
N VAL A 15 16.89 -5.38 -3.07
CA VAL A 15 18.20 -6.00 -3.36
C VAL A 15 18.82 -6.72 -2.14
N LYS A 16 18.57 -6.23 -0.93
CA LYS A 16 19.02 -6.87 0.33
C LYS A 16 18.16 -8.06 0.78
N ALA A 17 16.95 -8.18 0.23
CA ALA A 17 16.01 -9.25 0.48
C ALA A 17 15.99 -10.30 -0.65
N LEU A 18 16.77 -10.09 -1.72
CA LEU A 18 16.85 -11.03 -2.82
C LEU A 18 17.75 -12.22 -2.45
N PRO A 19 17.34 -13.45 -2.79
CA PRO A 19 18.09 -14.66 -2.47
C PRO A 19 19.44 -14.72 -3.20
N ASP A 20 20.37 -15.53 -2.66
CA ASP A 20 21.74 -15.72 -3.20
C ASP A 20 21.77 -16.14 -4.69
N ASP A 21 20.65 -16.62 -5.22
CA ASP A 21 20.44 -17.07 -6.59
C ASP A 21 19.91 -15.99 -7.56
N LEU A 22 19.73 -14.73 -7.13
CA LEU A 22 19.19 -13.64 -7.98
C LEU A 22 19.91 -13.51 -9.33
N ARG A 23 21.24 -13.59 -9.31
CA ARG A 23 22.05 -13.50 -10.53
C ARG A 23 21.66 -14.59 -11.53
N GLN A 24 21.45 -15.79 -11.01
CA GLN A 24 21.03 -16.94 -11.81
C GLN A 24 19.61 -16.76 -12.32
N LYS A 25 18.66 -16.37 -11.44
CA LYS A 25 17.27 -16.10 -11.84
C LYS A 25 17.15 -15.05 -12.92
N LEU A 26 17.83 -13.90 -12.76
CA LEU A 26 17.83 -12.86 -13.79
C LEU A 26 18.40 -13.40 -15.11
N ALA A 27 19.53 -14.12 -15.07
CA ALA A 27 20.10 -14.73 -16.26
C ALA A 27 19.13 -15.71 -16.94
N ASP A 28 18.44 -16.55 -16.15
CA ASP A 28 17.45 -17.51 -16.65
C ASP A 28 16.25 -16.80 -17.29
N HIS A 29 15.69 -15.77 -16.65
CA HIS A 29 14.58 -14.99 -17.19
C HIS A 29 14.97 -14.21 -18.44
N PHE A 30 16.16 -13.61 -18.49
CA PHE A 30 16.66 -12.95 -19.69
C PHE A 30 16.83 -13.94 -20.84
N SER A 31 17.43 -15.10 -20.57
CA SER A 31 17.61 -16.16 -21.56
C SER A 31 16.26 -16.69 -22.07
N ALA A 32 15.29 -16.90 -21.19
CA ALA A 32 13.93 -17.35 -21.54
C ALA A 32 13.21 -16.35 -22.46
N ASN A 33 13.53 -15.07 -22.35
CA ASN A 33 12.97 -13.99 -23.18
C ASN A 33 13.86 -13.63 -24.39
N GLY A 34 14.86 -14.44 -24.74
CA GLY A 34 15.72 -14.21 -25.92
C GLY A 34 16.66 -13.01 -25.78
N ILE A 35 16.97 -12.61 -24.54
CA ILE A 35 17.92 -11.54 -24.23
C ILE A 35 19.25 -12.17 -23.83
N VAL A 36 20.30 -11.89 -24.60
CA VAL A 36 21.68 -12.23 -24.25
C VAL A 36 22.19 -11.13 -23.31
N ALA A 37 22.06 -11.38 -22.01
CA ALA A 37 22.35 -10.42 -20.95
C ALA A 37 23.75 -10.62 -20.33
N GLU A 38 24.60 -9.60 -20.41
CA GLU A 38 25.83 -9.48 -19.61
C GLU A 38 25.48 -8.80 -18.27
N LEU A 39 25.31 -9.61 -17.22
CA LEU A 39 24.89 -9.14 -15.90
C LEU A 39 26.09 -8.72 -15.02
N GLU A 40 26.13 -7.45 -14.65
CA GLU A 40 27.11 -6.83 -13.75
C GLU A 40 26.43 -6.37 -12.46
N MET A 41 26.82 -6.97 -11.33
CA MET A 41 26.43 -6.50 -10.01
C MET A 41 27.39 -5.39 -9.60
N VAL A 42 26.88 -4.17 -9.44
CA VAL A 42 27.71 -2.96 -9.23
C VAL A 42 27.43 -2.33 -7.87
N GLU A 43 28.48 -1.89 -7.20
CA GLU A 43 28.37 -1.08 -5.99
C GLU A 43 28.31 0.41 -6.34
N GLY A 44 27.72 1.21 -5.45
CA GLY A 44 27.24 2.57 -5.74
C GLY A 44 28.16 3.47 -6.57
N ASP A 45 29.46 3.54 -6.23
CA ASP A 45 30.40 4.43 -6.92
C ASP A 45 30.91 3.87 -8.26
N ALA A 46 30.81 2.54 -8.47
CA ALA A 46 31.19 1.89 -9.72
C ALA A 46 30.10 1.95 -10.81
N LEU A 47 28.83 2.20 -10.41
CA LEU A 47 27.68 2.20 -11.31
C LEU A 47 27.85 3.13 -12.52
N ILE A 48 28.34 4.36 -12.29
CA ILE A 48 28.52 5.35 -13.37
C ILE A 48 29.58 4.87 -14.36
N ALA A 49 30.72 4.37 -13.86
CA ALA A 49 31.78 3.85 -14.71
C ALA A 49 31.32 2.63 -15.53
N SER A 50 30.50 1.75 -14.94
CA SER A 50 29.90 0.61 -15.65
C SER A 50 28.87 1.06 -16.69
N ALA A 51 28.07 2.08 -16.39
CA ALA A 51 27.14 2.68 -17.34
C ALA A 51 27.87 3.33 -18.54
N GLU A 52 28.98 4.03 -18.30
CA GLU A 52 29.81 4.60 -19.38
C GLU A 52 30.40 3.51 -20.29
N ARG A 53 30.91 2.41 -19.70
CA ARG A 53 31.38 1.26 -20.49
C ARG A 53 30.25 0.62 -21.30
N ALA A 54 29.07 0.46 -20.69
CA ALA A 54 27.90 -0.09 -21.37
C ALA A 54 27.42 0.84 -22.51
N LYS A 55 27.44 2.15 -22.30
CA LYS A 55 27.16 3.15 -23.34
C LYS A 55 28.11 3.03 -24.52
N ILE A 56 29.42 2.98 -24.28
CA ILE A 56 30.43 2.81 -25.34
C ILE A 56 30.19 1.52 -26.13
N LYS A 57 29.93 0.40 -25.43
CA LYS A 57 29.55 -0.87 -26.08
C LYS A 57 28.30 -0.71 -26.96
N ALA A 58 27.29 0.02 -26.49
CA ALA A 58 26.06 0.24 -27.24
C ALA A 58 26.27 1.13 -28.47
N GLU A 59 27.06 2.20 -28.34
CA GLU A 59 27.44 3.09 -29.44
C GLU A 59 28.28 2.36 -30.51
N ASN A 60 29.13 1.43 -30.09
CA ASN A 60 29.88 0.53 -30.96
C ASN A 60 29.02 -0.62 -31.54
N ARG A 61 27.73 -0.70 -31.21
CA ARG A 61 26.78 -1.75 -31.63
C ARG A 61 27.15 -3.16 -31.15
N GLU A 62 27.89 -3.24 -30.05
CA GLU A 62 28.21 -4.51 -29.37
C GLU A 62 27.03 -5.02 -28.54
N ILE A 63 26.24 -4.09 -27.99
CA ILE A 63 24.97 -4.35 -27.31
C ILE A 63 23.87 -3.45 -27.92
N ASP A 64 22.62 -3.86 -27.74
CA ASP A 64 21.46 -3.18 -28.32
C ASP A 64 20.74 -2.30 -27.27
N ALA A 65 20.93 -2.56 -25.98
CA ALA A 65 20.33 -1.80 -24.87
C ALA A 65 21.18 -1.87 -23.59
N VAL A 66 21.01 -0.88 -22.72
CA VAL A 66 21.49 -0.90 -21.33
C VAL A 66 20.28 -1.12 -20.43
N ILE A 67 20.37 -2.07 -19.50
CA ILE A 67 19.28 -2.36 -18.55
C ILE A 67 19.77 -2.02 -17.14
N VAL A 68 19.00 -1.24 -16.40
CA VAL A 68 19.34 -0.84 -15.02
C VAL A 68 18.36 -1.44 -14.02
N GLY A 69 18.90 -2.11 -13.00
CA GLY A 69 18.17 -2.60 -11.84
C GLY A 69 18.45 -1.78 -10.59
N GLY A 70 17.44 -1.11 -10.07
CA GLY A 70 17.54 -0.34 -8.83
C GLY A 70 16.32 0.55 -8.59
N GLY A 71 16.45 1.50 -7.66
CA GLY A 71 15.43 2.53 -7.44
C GLY A 71 15.62 3.80 -8.27
N ASP A 72 14.77 4.79 -8.03
CA ASP A 72 14.69 6.02 -8.84
C ASP A 72 16.03 6.76 -8.96
N GLY A 73 16.85 6.78 -7.89
CA GLY A 73 18.19 7.38 -7.95
C GLY A 73 19.19 6.60 -8.81
N THR A 74 19.11 5.26 -8.81
CA THR A 74 19.94 4.39 -9.66
C THR A 74 19.53 4.59 -11.13
N ILE A 75 18.23 4.59 -11.41
CA ILE A 75 17.68 4.85 -12.75
C ILE A 75 18.13 6.23 -13.24
N SER A 76 17.99 7.26 -12.40
CA SER A 76 18.40 8.63 -12.74
C SER A 76 19.90 8.77 -13.04
N SER A 77 20.75 8.01 -12.34
CA SER A 77 22.20 8.06 -12.56
C SER A 77 22.60 7.46 -13.91
N VAL A 78 21.98 6.32 -14.28
CA VAL A 78 22.24 5.70 -15.59
C VAL A 78 21.60 6.50 -16.72
N ALA A 79 20.38 7.04 -16.51
CA ALA A 79 19.72 7.91 -17.49
C ALA A 79 20.57 9.16 -17.79
N ALA A 80 21.24 9.74 -16.80
CA ALA A 80 22.16 10.86 -17.00
C ALA A 80 23.36 10.52 -17.90
N VAL A 81 23.91 9.31 -17.80
CA VAL A 81 25.01 8.86 -18.68
C VAL A 81 24.55 8.68 -20.13
N LEU A 82 23.33 8.16 -20.30
CA LEU A 82 22.73 7.89 -21.61
C LEU A 82 22.04 9.10 -22.24
N ALA A 83 21.93 10.22 -21.52
CA ALA A 83 21.31 11.44 -22.02
C ALA A 83 21.96 11.92 -23.33
N GLY A 84 21.13 12.33 -24.29
CA GLY A 84 21.58 12.77 -25.62
C GLY A 84 22.01 11.64 -26.55
N THR A 85 21.92 10.37 -26.12
CA THR A 85 22.22 9.21 -26.96
C THR A 85 20.94 8.54 -27.49
N LYS A 86 21.10 7.66 -28.48
CA LYS A 86 20.00 6.79 -28.96
C LYS A 86 19.98 5.42 -28.25
N VAL A 87 20.79 5.25 -27.21
CA VAL A 87 20.90 3.96 -26.49
C VAL A 87 19.65 3.75 -25.64
N PRO A 88 18.86 2.68 -25.87
CA PRO A 88 17.67 2.42 -25.06
C PRO A 88 18.03 2.00 -23.63
N LEU A 89 17.28 2.53 -22.66
CA LEU A 89 17.33 2.14 -21.25
C LEU A 89 16.17 1.20 -20.89
N GLY A 90 16.49 -0.04 -20.50
CA GLY A 90 15.56 -0.95 -19.83
C GLY A 90 15.59 -0.74 -18.32
N ILE A 91 14.46 -0.92 -17.63
CA ILE A 91 14.35 -0.67 -16.19
C ILE A 91 13.83 -1.92 -15.49
N LEU A 92 14.57 -2.37 -14.47
CA LEU A 92 14.11 -3.36 -13.50
C LEU A 92 13.80 -2.65 -12.17
N PRO A 93 12.54 -2.62 -11.71
CA PRO A 93 12.10 -1.81 -10.58
C PRO A 93 12.47 -2.44 -9.23
N LEU A 94 13.76 -2.42 -8.90
CA LEU A 94 14.33 -2.99 -7.67
C LEU A 94 14.43 -1.97 -6.50
N GLY A 95 13.82 -0.80 -6.63
CA GLY A 95 13.82 0.26 -5.63
C GLY A 95 12.69 0.21 -4.61
N THR A 96 12.72 1.13 -3.65
CA THR A 96 11.72 1.23 -2.57
C THR A 96 10.39 1.84 -3.04
N LEU A 97 10.44 2.85 -3.92
CA LEU A 97 9.24 3.58 -4.34
C LEU A 97 8.93 3.41 -5.84
N ASN A 98 9.97 3.30 -6.68
CA ASN A 98 9.89 3.03 -8.11
C ASN A 98 8.90 3.99 -8.80
N HIS A 99 8.98 5.28 -8.47
CA HIS A 99 8.09 6.30 -9.01
C HIS A 99 8.17 6.38 -10.52
N PHE A 100 9.38 6.44 -11.08
CA PHE A 100 9.53 6.51 -12.54
C PHE A 100 8.96 5.28 -13.25
N ALA A 101 9.20 4.07 -12.72
CA ALA A 101 8.66 2.85 -13.32
C ALA A 101 7.13 2.86 -13.36
N LYS A 102 6.48 3.31 -12.28
CA LYS A 102 5.01 3.45 -12.20
C LYS A 102 4.49 4.46 -13.22
N ASP A 103 5.07 5.65 -13.25
CA ASP A 103 4.66 6.73 -14.16
C ASP A 103 4.88 6.34 -15.63
N ALA A 104 5.93 5.56 -15.90
CA ALA A 104 6.29 5.05 -17.21
C ALA A 104 5.47 3.82 -17.67
N GLY A 105 4.60 3.27 -16.80
CA GLY A 105 3.81 2.07 -17.08
C GLY A 105 4.63 0.77 -17.08
N ILE A 106 5.80 0.75 -16.47
CA ILE A 106 6.67 -0.42 -16.38
C ILE A 106 6.16 -1.33 -15.25
N PRO A 107 5.89 -2.62 -15.52
CA PRO A 107 5.46 -3.58 -14.50
C PRO A 107 6.42 -3.60 -13.31
N LEU A 108 5.87 -3.70 -12.09
CA LEU A 108 6.68 -3.77 -10.86
C LEU A 108 7.21 -5.17 -10.56
N ASP A 109 6.60 -6.19 -11.16
CA ASP A 109 7.11 -7.55 -11.16
C ASP A 109 8.32 -7.66 -12.10
N LEU A 110 9.34 -8.42 -11.70
CA LEU A 110 10.60 -8.51 -12.45
C LEU A 110 10.46 -9.34 -13.71
N GLU A 111 9.67 -10.40 -13.69
CA GLU A 111 9.46 -11.26 -14.86
C GLU A 111 8.72 -10.49 -15.93
N ASP A 112 7.67 -9.77 -15.53
CA ASP A 112 6.88 -8.91 -16.43
C ASP A 112 7.72 -7.75 -16.97
N ALA A 113 8.59 -7.13 -16.15
CA ALA A 113 9.48 -6.07 -16.61
C ALA A 113 10.51 -6.59 -17.63
N ILE A 114 11.04 -7.81 -17.46
CA ILE A 114 11.96 -8.44 -18.41
C ILE A 114 11.23 -8.81 -19.71
N ALA A 115 10.02 -9.38 -19.62
CA ALA A 115 9.19 -9.69 -20.78
C ALA A 115 8.83 -8.43 -21.58
N LEU A 116 8.54 -7.32 -20.89
CA LEU A 116 8.36 -6.01 -21.52
C LEU A 116 9.63 -5.58 -22.25
N ILE A 117 10.79 -5.61 -21.60
CA ILE A 117 12.08 -5.23 -22.20
C ILE A 117 12.37 -6.01 -23.48
N ALA A 118 11.99 -7.29 -23.54
CA ALA A 118 12.23 -8.14 -24.71
C ALA A 118 11.41 -7.74 -25.96
N THR A 119 10.27 -7.09 -25.76
CA THR A 119 9.26 -6.86 -26.81
C THR A 119 8.94 -5.38 -27.05
N ALA A 120 9.34 -4.51 -26.12
CA ALA A 120 9.06 -3.08 -26.15
C ALA A 120 9.86 -2.33 -27.21
N SER A 121 9.28 -1.22 -27.67
CA SER A 121 9.97 -0.25 -28.52
C SER A 121 10.52 0.91 -27.67
N PRO A 122 11.68 1.50 -28.03
CA PRO A 122 12.21 2.65 -27.33
C PRO A 122 11.29 3.87 -27.48
N ARG A 123 11.03 4.56 -26.36
CA ARG A 123 10.28 5.81 -26.29
C ARG A 123 11.13 6.90 -25.65
N ALA A 124 11.22 8.06 -26.30
CA ALA A 124 11.90 9.22 -25.75
C ALA A 124 11.16 9.76 -24.51
N VAL A 125 11.94 10.21 -23.53
CA VAL A 125 11.46 10.95 -22.37
C VAL A 125 12.39 12.13 -22.10
N ASP A 126 11.79 13.25 -21.75
CA ASP A 126 12.50 14.50 -21.44
C ASP A 126 13.19 14.39 -20.08
N LEU A 127 14.40 14.91 -20.02
CA LEU A 127 15.16 15.03 -18.77
C LEU A 127 15.18 16.48 -18.32
N ALA A 128 15.29 16.67 -17.01
CA ALA A 128 15.49 17.98 -16.42
C ALA A 128 16.87 18.07 -15.79
N GLU A 129 17.50 19.24 -15.89
CA GLU A 129 18.80 19.51 -15.28
C GLU A 129 18.69 20.57 -14.18
N ALA A 130 19.36 20.33 -13.04
CA ALA A 130 19.54 21.32 -11.99
C ALA A 130 21.01 21.38 -11.56
N ASN A 131 21.66 22.55 -11.73
CA ASN A 131 23.07 22.78 -11.38
C ASN A 131 24.05 21.77 -12.03
N GLY A 132 23.94 21.50 -13.33
CA GLY A 132 24.82 20.53 -14.00
C GLY A 132 24.47 19.07 -13.72
N ARG A 133 23.32 18.80 -13.09
CA ARG A 133 22.90 17.43 -12.70
C ARG A 133 21.52 17.10 -13.25
N ILE A 134 21.48 16.06 -14.05
CA ILE A 134 20.26 15.49 -14.63
C ILE A 134 19.44 14.77 -13.55
N PHE A 135 18.13 14.93 -13.61
CA PHE A 135 17.14 14.14 -12.86
C PHE A 135 15.96 13.76 -13.75
N VAL A 136 15.33 12.62 -13.43
CA VAL A 136 14.30 12.00 -14.30
C VAL A 136 12.86 12.25 -13.83
N ASN A 137 12.63 12.42 -12.52
CA ASN A 137 11.26 12.56 -11.97
C ASN A 137 11.11 13.83 -11.13
N ASN A 138 11.92 13.98 -10.08
CA ASN A 138 11.76 15.08 -9.14
C ASN A 138 13.10 15.60 -8.62
N SER A 139 13.20 16.92 -8.50
CA SER A 139 14.28 17.63 -7.82
C SER A 139 13.67 18.60 -6.81
N SER A 140 14.08 18.52 -5.55
CA SER A 140 13.53 19.34 -4.47
C SER A 140 14.60 20.27 -3.90
N ILE A 141 14.22 21.53 -3.64
CA ILE A 141 15.02 22.53 -2.92
C ILE A 141 14.31 22.93 -1.63
N GLY A 142 15.05 23.35 -0.61
CA GLY A 142 14.47 23.84 0.64
C GLY A 142 14.63 22.85 1.79
N MET A 143 13.73 22.90 2.77
CA MET A 143 13.92 22.21 4.04
C MET A 143 13.98 20.68 3.91
N TYR A 144 13.18 20.12 2.99
CA TYR A 144 13.06 18.67 2.77
C TYR A 144 14.38 17.97 2.40
N PRO A 145 15.12 18.36 1.34
CA PRO A 145 16.38 17.71 0.99
C PRO A 145 17.43 17.85 2.11
N HIS A 146 17.48 18.99 2.80
CA HIS A 146 18.41 19.18 3.92
C HIS A 146 18.08 18.29 5.13
N MET A 147 16.79 18.04 5.39
CA MET A 147 16.35 17.07 6.40
C MET A 147 16.82 15.66 6.05
N VAL A 148 16.70 15.26 4.78
CA VAL A 148 17.15 13.94 4.31
C VAL A 148 18.67 13.77 4.48
N VAL A 149 19.45 14.80 4.15
CA VAL A 149 20.91 14.79 4.33
C VAL A 149 21.30 14.73 5.81
N ASP A 150 20.68 15.55 6.67
CA ASP A 150 20.95 15.52 8.11
C ASP A 150 20.57 14.16 8.72
N ARG A 151 19.47 13.55 8.25
CA ARG A 151 19.05 12.20 8.66
C ARG A 151 20.12 11.18 8.33
N GLU A 152 20.58 11.11 7.08
CA GLU A 152 21.60 10.14 6.69
C GLU A 152 22.94 10.39 7.41
N ARG A 153 23.30 11.65 7.66
CA ARG A 153 24.50 12.01 8.45
C ARG A 153 24.41 11.49 9.89
N ARG A 154 23.27 11.62 10.54
CA ARG A 154 23.03 11.09 11.89
C ARG A 154 23.05 9.56 11.91
N ARG A 155 22.46 8.92 10.90
CA ARG A 155 22.49 7.45 10.76
C ARG A 155 23.93 6.92 10.65
N ARG A 156 24.77 7.59 9.85
CA ARG A 156 26.18 7.20 9.66
C ARG A 156 27.07 7.46 10.88
N ARG A 157 26.81 8.50 11.67
CA ARG A 157 27.67 8.90 12.79
C ARG A 157 27.38 8.20 14.12
N SER A 158 26.13 7.88 14.38
CA SER A 158 25.69 7.45 15.72
C SER A 158 24.87 6.16 15.70
N HIS A 159 24.92 5.39 14.61
CA HIS A 159 24.09 4.19 14.37
C HIS A 159 22.60 4.41 14.73
N THR A 160 22.15 5.66 14.66
CA THR A 160 20.83 6.07 15.12
C THR A 160 19.81 5.47 14.17
N ASN A 161 18.78 4.83 14.72
CA ASN A 161 17.74 4.23 13.91
C ASN A 161 17.10 5.30 12.99
N LYS A 162 16.60 4.87 11.82
CA LYS A 162 16.16 5.78 10.75
C LYS A 162 15.13 6.81 11.24
N TRP A 163 14.27 6.43 12.18
CA TRP A 163 13.21 7.28 12.73
C TRP A 163 13.70 8.31 13.72
N ALA A 164 14.54 7.93 14.67
CA ALA A 164 15.18 8.88 15.57
C ALA A 164 16.03 9.88 14.76
N ALA A 165 16.72 9.42 13.71
CA ALA A 165 17.43 10.31 12.79
C ALA A 165 16.47 11.24 12.04
N THR A 166 15.31 10.77 11.57
CA THR A 166 14.29 11.62 10.93
C THR A 166 13.79 12.68 11.89
N ILE A 167 13.34 12.31 13.09
CA ILE A 167 12.80 13.24 14.10
C ILE A 167 13.82 14.31 14.47
N LEU A 168 15.05 13.90 14.78
CA LEU A 168 16.12 14.82 15.14
C LEU A 168 16.48 15.76 13.98
N SER A 169 16.41 15.28 12.74
CA SER A 169 16.70 16.08 11.56
C SER A 169 15.56 17.04 11.23
N SER A 170 14.30 16.62 11.37
CA SER A 170 13.13 17.48 11.23
C SER A 170 13.19 18.62 12.26
N PHE A 171 13.47 18.31 13.53
CA PHE A 171 13.63 19.33 14.57
C PHE A 171 14.83 20.26 14.29
N HIS A 172 15.96 19.69 13.86
CA HIS A 172 17.14 20.47 13.49
C HIS A 172 16.85 21.43 12.34
N MET A 173 16.12 20.98 11.32
CA MET A 173 15.73 21.79 10.18
C MET A 173 14.75 22.88 10.55
N VAL A 174 13.68 22.58 11.29
CA VAL A 174 12.72 23.60 11.75
C VAL A 174 13.43 24.69 12.56
N ARG A 175 14.42 24.34 13.39
CA ARG A 175 15.12 25.31 14.25
C ARG A 175 16.22 26.11 13.52
N ARG A 176 16.86 25.54 12.50
CA ARG A 176 18.09 26.12 11.92
C ARG A 176 18.02 26.39 10.43
N PHE A 177 16.98 25.97 9.73
CA PHE A 177 16.86 26.21 8.30
C PHE A 177 16.63 27.70 8.06
N PRO A 178 17.56 28.42 7.39
CA PRO A 178 17.41 29.85 7.18
C PRO A 178 16.26 30.13 6.22
N LEU A 179 15.46 31.15 6.53
CA LEU A 179 14.50 31.71 5.59
C LEU A 179 15.27 32.25 4.38
N THR A 180 15.23 31.50 3.28
CA THR A 180 16.03 31.79 2.09
C THR A 180 15.11 32.33 1.00
N LYS A 181 15.37 33.57 0.57
CA LYS A 181 14.63 34.18 -0.54
C LYS A 181 15.19 33.65 -1.86
N LEU A 182 14.43 32.81 -2.54
CA LEU A 182 14.77 32.33 -3.87
C LEU A 182 14.29 33.33 -4.92
N ARG A 183 15.15 33.69 -5.87
CA ARG A 183 14.80 34.42 -7.09
C ARG A 183 15.10 33.50 -8.27
N GLY A 184 14.08 33.14 -9.03
CA GLY A 184 14.20 32.32 -10.24
C GLY A 184 13.89 33.13 -11.50
N ARG A 185 14.43 32.70 -12.64
CA ARG A 185 14.11 33.23 -13.97
C ARG A 185 13.80 32.06 -14.88
N ALA A 186 12.54 31.95 -15.33
CA ALA A 186 12.12 30.89 -16.22
C ALA A 186 12.41 31.24 -17.68
N CYS A 187 13.17 30.41 -18.38
CA CYS A 187 13.22 30.40 -19.85
C CYS A 187 12.05 29.57 -20.37
N ALA A 188 11.26 30.14 -21.26
CA ALA A 188 10.11 29.47 -21.85
C ALA A 188 10.58 28.53 -22.98
N ALA A 189 10.34 27.23 -22.83
CA ALA A 189 10.14 26.32 -23.94
C ALA A 189 8.83 25.57 -23.68
N SER A 190 7.92 25.65 -24.64
CA SER A 190 6.54 25.17 -24.53
C SER A 190 6.45 23.67 -24.81
N HIS A 191 6.39 22.84 -23.76
CA HIS A 191 5.84 21.48 -23.83
C HIS A 191 5.03 21.17 -22.56
N ALA A 192 3.94 20.42 -22.72
CA ALA A 192 2.95 20.14 -21.68
C ALA A 192 3.51 19.17 -20.64
N LEU A 193 3.71 19.65 -19.41
CA LEU A 193 4.03 18.81 -18.26
C LEU A 193 2.75 18.15 -17.72
N TRP A 194 2.75 16.82 -17.60
CA TRP A 194 1.75 16.04 -16.86
C TRP A 194 2.24 15.81 -15.43
N GLY A 195 1.47 16.22 -14.42
CA GLY A 195 1.67 15.81 -13.01
C GLY A 195 1.83 16.95 -12.01
N ALA A 196 1.10 16.86 -10.91
CA ALA A 196 0.77 17.93 -9.97
C ALA A 196 1.75 18.09 -8.77
N TRP A 197 1.61 19.23 -8.09
CA TRP A 197 2.18 19.66 -6.79
C TRP A 197 3.48 20.47 -6.85
N VAL A 198 3.33 21.80 -6.82
CA VAL A 198 4.40 22.80 -6.72
C VAL A 198 4.50 23.31 -5.28
N GLU A 199 5.64 23.06 -4.62
CA GLU A 199 6.22 24.01 -3.67
C GLU A 199 7.51 24.56 -4.31
N ALA A 200 7.47 25.85 -4.67
CA ALA A 200 8.49 26.59 -5.44
C ALA A 200 8.96 25.92 -6.75
N ALA A 201 8.17 26.11 -7.82
CA ALA A 201 8.61 25.84 -9.18
C ALA A 201 9.76 26.81 -9.52
N LEU A 202 10.98 26.31 -9.46
CA LEU A 202 12.11 26.90 -10.16
C LEU A 202 12.17 26.21 -11.53
N SER A 203 12.31 27.04 -12.56
CA SER A 203 12.49 26.63 -13.94
C SER A 203 13.70 25.72 -14.10
N PHE A 204 13.49 24.58 -14.73
CA PHE A 204 14.54 23.70 -15.20
C PHE A 204 14.77 24.01 -16.69
N ASP A 205 16.03 24.01 -17.10
CA ASP A 205 16.39 24.18 -18.49
C ASP A 205 16.03 22.87 -19.21
N LEU A 206 14.92 22.87 -19.93
CA LEU A 206 14.62 21.84 -20.93
C LEU A 206 15.44 22.23 -22.15
N THR A 207 16.66 21.71 -22.25
CA THR A 207 17.45 21.82 -23.47
C THR A 207 16.96 20.74 -24.44
N ASP A 208 16.72 21.11 -25.71
CA ASP A 208 16.26 20.21 -26.79
C ASP A 208 17.16 18.97 -27.03
N ASP A 209 18.32 18.90 -26.36
CA ASP A 209 19.29 17.81 -26.44
C ASP A 209 19.26 16.86 -25.22
N SER A 210 18.45 17.15 -24.18
CA SER A 210 18.40 16.38 -22.92
C SER A 210 17.26 15.36 -22.90
N HIS A 211 17.35 14.34 -23.75
CA HIS A 211 16.39 13.24 -23.78
C HIS A 211 17.11 11.89 -23.65
N PHE A 212 16.43 10.88 -23.11
CA PHE A 212 16.85 9.48 -23.25
C PHE A 212 15.67 8.63 -23.75
N SER A 213 15.97 7.48 -24.35
CA SER A 213 14.93 6.53 -24.76
C SER A 213 14.83 5.39 -23.78
N TYR A 214 13.62 4.98 -23.42
CA TYR A 214 13.38 3.84 -22.54
C TYR A 214 12.41 2.84 -23.17
N LEU A 215 12.50 1.58 -22.77
CA LEU A 215 11.65 0.51 -23.31
C LEU A 215 10.26 0.56 -22.65
N ALA A 216 9.25 0.94 -23.45
CA ALA A 216 7.90 1.26 -22.97
C ALA A 216 6.82 0.26 -23.46
N PRO A 217 5.73 0.08 -22.70
CA PRO A 217 4.59 -0.72 -23.17
C PRO A 217 3.88 -0.06 -24.36
N PRO A 218 3.21 -0.85 -25.22
CA PRO A 218 2.38 -0.31 -26.30
C PRO A 218 1.23 0.54 -25.74
N LEU A 219 0.93 1.66 -26.41
CA LEU A 219 -0.18 2.54 -26.02
C LEU A 219 -1.52 1.82 -26.19
N PRO A 220 -2.48 1.99 -25.27
CA PRO A 220 -3.86 1.54 -25.50
C PRO A 220 -4.45 2.30 -26.70
N PRO A 221 -5.38 1.69 -27.48
CA PRO A 221 -5.95 2.27 -28.71
C PRO A 221 -6.84 3.51 -28.51
N THR A 222 -6.82 4.15 -27.34
CA THR A 222 -7.55 5.38 -27.04
C THR A 222 -6.63 6.36 -26.31
N VAL A 223 -5.65 6.90 -27.03
CA VAL A 223 -5.07 8.20 -26.68
C VAL A 223 -5.24 9.09 -27.90
N TYR A 224 -5.95 10.19 -27.66
CA TYR A 224 -6.43 11.17 -28.63
C TYR A 224 -5.26 11.85 -29.35
N ASP A 225 -5.16 11.69 -30.67
CA ASP A 225 -4.35 12.57 -31.53
C ASP A 225 -5.06 13.91 -31.66
N GLY A 226 -4.62 14.91 -30.88
CA GLY A 226 -5.02 16.30 -31.07
C GLY A 226 -4.24 16.97 -32.21
N PRO A 227 -4.84 17.90 -32.96
CA PRO A 227 -4.27 18.43 -34.20
C PRO A 227 -3.02 19.30 -33.97
N SER A 228 -2.11 19.17 -34.92
CA SER A 228 -0.78 19.77 -35.08
C SER A 228 -0.73 21.30 -35.27
N ASP A 229 -1.70 22.06 -34.76
CA ASP A 229 -1.89 23.44 -35.21
C ASP A 229 -2.35 24.37 -34.07
N GLY A 230 -1.39 24.75 -33.23
CA GLY A 230 -1.02 26.15 -32.98
C GLY A 230 -2.06 27.19 -32.56
N ARG A 231 -3.26 26.85 -32.04
CA ARG A 231 -4.20 27.86 -31.48
C ARG A 231 -4.86 27.41 -30.19
N ALA A 232 -4.54 28.14 -29.12
CA ALA A 232 -5.02 27.96 -27.76
C ALA A 232 -6.54 28.12 -27.61
N ALA A 233 -7.18 27.15 -26.95
CA ALA A 233 -8.50 27.31 -26.36
C ALA A 233 -8.35 27.84 -24.91
N ILE A 234 -8.72 29.10 -24.72
CA ILE A 234 -8.74 29.80 -23.43
C ILE A 234 -10.01 29.38 -22.68
N MET A 235 -9.87 28.67 -21.55
CA MET A 235 -10.96 28.53 -20.58
C MET A 235 -10.80 29.57 -19.47
N LYS A 236 -11.69 30.56 -19.44
CA LYS A 236 -11.81 31.56 -18.38
C LYS A 236 -12.44 30.93 -17.13
N MET A 237 -11.73 30.93 -16.00
CA MET A 237 -12.34 30.88 -14.66
C MET A 237 -12.06 32.20 -13.95
N ARG A 238 -13.14 32.91 -13.59
CA ARG A 238 -13.13 34.13 -12.79
C ARG A 238 -13.02 33.78 -11.31
N SER A 239 -12.12 34.50 -10.63
CA SER A 239 -12.15 34.91 -9.21
C SER A 239 -12.36 33.83 -8.12
N LEU A 240 -11.26 33.32 -7.58
CA LEU A 240 -11.09 33.10 -6.14
C LEU A 240 -9.59 33.13 -5.77
N HIS A 241 -9.01 34.33 -5.74
CA HIS A 241 -7.71 34.56 -5.13
C HIS A 241 -7.86 34.69 -3.60
N LEU A 242 -6.80 34.29 -2.87
CA LEU A 242 -6.34 34.79 -1.55
C LEU A 242 -6.51 33.98 -0.25
N THR A 243 -7.12 32.79 -0.18
CA THR A 243 -7.33 32.12 1.14
C THR A 243 -6.55 30.84 1.43
N ILE A 244 -5.75 30.29 0.52
CA ILE A 244 -5.15 28.95 0.74
C ILE A 244 -3.68 28.99 1.21
N SER A 245 -2.93 30.07 0.96
CA SER A 245 -1.50 30.12 1.30
C SER A 245 -1.18 30.57 2.74
N ALA A 246 -2.16 31.06 3.50
CA ALA A 246 -1.98 31.38 4.93
C ALA A 246 -2.12 30.15 5.85
N ILE A 247 -2.73 29.06 5.37
CA ILE A 247 -2.99 27.86 6.19
C ILE A 247 -1.74 26.98 6.31
N ALA A 248 -0.89 26.91 5.27
CA ALA A 248 0.34 26.12 5.30
C ALA A 248 1.41 26.68 6.26
N ALA A 249 1.50 28.02 6.39
CA ALA A 249 2.48 28.66 7.28
C ALA A 249 2.03 28.67 8.76
N ILE A 250 0.72 28.65 9.04
CA ILE A 250 0.20 28.52 10.40
C ILE A 250 0.24 27.05 10.88
N LEU A 251 0.15 26.07 9.97
CA LEU A 251 0.25 24.65 10.33
C LEU A 251 1.65 24.21 10.80
N VAL A 252 2.71 24.94 10.46
CA VAL A 252 4.08 24.66 10.99
C VAL A 252 4.33 25.34 12.35
N LEU A 253 3.56 26.37 12.70
CA LEU A 253 3.62 27.00 14.04
C LEU A 253 2.75 26.29 15.09
N ALA A 254 1.91 25.32 14.70
CA ALA A 254 1.10 24.50 15.61
C ALA A 254 1.62 23.06 15.78
N GLY A 255 2.86 22.78 15.37
CA GLY A 255 3.54 21.49 15.53
C GLY A 255 4.06 21.21 16.95
N GLY A 256 3.38 21.69 17.99
CA GLY A 256 3.19 20.81 19.12
C GLY A 256 2.49 19.55 18.60
N ALA A 257 2.57 18.42 19.29
CA ALA A 257 1.62 17.35 19.02
C ALA A 257 0.21 17.89 19.34
N MET A 258 -0.43 18.62 18.41
CA MET A 258 -1.87 18.71 18.37
C MET A 258 -2.28 17.31 17.95
N ALA A 259 -2.60 16.49 18.94
CA ALA A 259 -3.40 15.30 18.72
C ALA A 259 -4.53 15.69 17.76
N GLN A 260 -4.75 14.88 16.72
CA GLN A 260 -5.97 14.97 15.92
C GLN A 260 -7.14 15.17 16.91
N PRO A 261 -7.94 16.23 16.76
CA PRO A 261 -9.01 16.48 17.72
C PRO A 261 -9.88 15.24 17.79
N LYS A 262 -10.17 14.81 19.03
CA LYS A 262 -10.97 13.62 19.29
C LYS A 262 -12.24 13.65 18.43
N ALA A 263 -12.48 12.57 17.69
CA ALA A 263 -13.63 12.47 16.83
C ALA A 263 -14.91 12.67 17.62
N GLN A 264 -15.80 13.51 17.09
CA GLN A 264 -17.14 13.67 17.63
C GLN A 264 -18.02 12.52 17.16
N ALA A 265 -18.98 12.12 17.99
CA ALA A 265 -19.98 11.15 17.61
C ALA A 265 -20.70 11.61 16.33
N PRO A 266 -20.80 10.76 15.30
CA PRO A 266 -21.45 11.15 14.05
C PRO A 266 -22.97 11.24 14.23
N SER A 267 -23.64 12.00 13.36
CA SER A 267 -25.11 12.10 13.35
C SER A 267 -25.81 10.86 12.77
N SER A 268 -25.07 10.02 12.05
CA SER A 268 -25.50 8.76 11.45
C SER A 268 -24.35 7.75 11.51
N VAL A 269 -24.64 6.47 11.29
CA VAL A 269 -23.61 5.42 11.30
C VAL A 269 -22.57 5.69 10.23
N ARG A 270 -21.28 5.59 10.60
CA ARG A 270 -20.14 5.59 9.67
C ARG A 270 -19.37 4.28 9.79
N LEU A 271 -19.04 3.70 8.66
CA LEU A 271 -18.17 2.54 8.53
C LEU A 271 -16.83 2.96 7.92
N TYR A 272 -15.76 2.83 8.69
CA TYR A 272 -14.39 3.04 8.23
C TYR A 272 -13.76 1.67 7.91
N VAL A 273 -13.23 1.53 6.69
CA VAL A 273 -12.43 0.37 6.30
C VAL A 273 -10.97 0.71 6.52
N ILE A 274 -10.31 0.01 7.43
CA ILE A 274 -8.91 0.20 7.79
C ILE A 274 -8.09 -0.93 7.18
N ASP A 275 -7.07 -0.58 6.40
CA ASP A 275 -6.09 -1.56 5.91
C ASP A 275 -5.25 -2.07 7.09
N CYS A 276 -5.48 -3.32 7.46
CA CYS A 276 -4.75 -4.04 8.51
C CYS A 276 -3.82 -5.12 7.93
N GLY A 277 -3.54 -5.04 6.63
CA GLY A 277 -2.60 -5.90 5.94
C GLY A 277 -3.24 -6.88 4.98
N LYS A 278 -2.47 -7.93 4.68
CA LYS A 278 -2.85 -9.00 3.76
C LYS A 278 -2.21 -10.32 4.16
N LEU A 279 -2.80 -11.41 3.67
CA LEU A 279 -2.23 -12.75 3.71
C LEU A 279 -1.76 -13.14 2.31
N ASP A 280 -0.57 -13.73 2.26
CA ASP A 280 -0.05 -14.41 1.06
C ASP A 280 -0.03 -15.91 1.34
N ILE A 281 -1.17 -16.56 1.07
CA ILE A 281 -1.36 -17.99 1.32
C ILE A 281 -0.95 -18.77 0.05
N PRO A 282 0.13 -19.55 0.09
CA PRO A 282 0.64 -20.22 -1.12
C PRO A 282 -0.18 -21.45 -1.53
N ASP A 283 -0.79 -22.16 -0.57
CA ASP A 283 -1.62 -23.34 -0.83
C ASP A 283 -3.10 -23.02 -0.64
N ILE A 284 -3.81 -22.93 -1.76
CA ILE A 284 -5.24 -22.66 -1.82
C ILE A 284 -6.08 -23.95 -1.85
N THR A 285 -5.44 -25.12 -1.90
CA THR A 285 -6.12 -26.43 -1.95
C THR A 285 -7.18 -26.61 -0.85
N PRO A 286 -6.95 -26.16 0.40
CA PRO A 286 -7.96 -26.25 1.45
C PRO A 286 -9.27 -25.54 1.14
N TYR A 287 -9.28 -24.51 0.29
CA TYR A 287 -10.51 -23.80 -0.12
C TYR A 287 -11.28 -24.54 -1.23
N GLN A 288 -10.76 -25.69 -1.70
CA GLN A 288 -11.34 -26.50 -2.78
C GLN A 288 -11.54 -25.70 -4.08
N LEU A 289 -10.59 -24.82 -4.38
CA LEU A 289 -10.52 -24.00 -5.58
C LEU A 289 -9.24 -24.31 -6.37
N ALA A 290 -9.33 -24.28 -7.69
CA ALA A 290 -8.18 -24.35 -8.58
C ALA A 290 -7.55 -22.97 -8.78
N ARG A 291 -6.24 -22.93 -9.03
CA ARG A 291 -5.52 -21.67 -9.29
C ARG A 291 -6.08 -20.91 -10.50
N SER A 292 -6.63 -21.61 -11.47
CA SER A 292 -7.29 -21.03 -12.65
C SER A 292 -8.68 -20.45 -12.36
N GLU A 293 -9.30 -20.79 -11.23
CA GLU A 293 -10.62 -20.30 -10.83
C GLU A 293 -10.53 -18.94 -10.12
N ILE A 294 -9.41 -18.64 -9.45
CA ILE A 294 -9.24 -17.41 -8.67
C ILE A 294 -8.39 -16.37 -9.38
N ALA A 295 -8.69 -15.09 -9.16
CA ALA A 295 -7.89 -13.98 -9.68
C ALA A 295 -6.53 -13.83 -8.96
N THR A 296 -6.47 -14.14 -7.66
CA THR A 296 -5.26 -14.03 -6.83
C THR A 296 -5.37 -14.92 -5.60
N SER A 297 -4.25 -15.44 -5.10
CA SER A 297 -4.21 -16.10 -3.78
C SER A 297 -4.08 -15.11 -2.62
N LEU A 298 -3.78 -13.85 -2.89
CA LEU A 298 -3.71 -12.84 -1.83
C LEU A 298 -5.08 -12.67 -1.19
N MET A 299 -5.09 -12.54 0.13
CA MET A 299 -6.28 -12.19 0.91
C MET A 299 -6.08 -10.85 1.59
N SER A 300 -7.08 -9.97 1.56
CA SER A 300 -7.08 -8.76 2.39
C SER A 300 -7.28 -9.11 3.86
N VAL A 301 -6.71 -8.33 4.76
CA VAL A 301 -7.04 -8.40 6.19
C VAL A 301 -7.51 -7.01 6.63
N PRO A 302 -8.79 -6.68 6.40
CA PRO A 302 -9.33 -5.39 6.82
C PRO A 302 -9.62 -5.39 8.33
N CYS A 303 -9.56 -4.21 8.93
CA CYS A 303 -10.25 -3.94 10.18
C CYS A 303 -11.35 -2.90 9.95
N PHE A 304 -12.37 -2.90 10.78
CA PHE A 304 -13.50 -1.97 10.63
C PHE A 304 -13.78 -1.21 11.91
N LEU A 305 -13.87 0.11 11.80
CA LEU A 305 -14.44 0.93 12.85
C LEU A 305 -15.85 1.36 12.43
N ILE A 306 -16.83 1.01 13.25
CA ILE A 306 -18.20 1.48 13.13
C ILE A 306 -18.38 2.59 14.16
N ALA A 307 -18.49 3.83 13.69
CA ALA A 307 -18.83 4.98 14.53
C ALA A 307 -20.34 5.22 14.49
N HIS A 308 -20.99 5.08 15.65
CA HIS A 308 -22.42 5.21 15.83
C HIS A 308 -22.72 6.45 16.71
N PRO A 309 -23.87 7.13 16.57
CA PRO A 309 -24.29 8.19 17.49
C PRO A 309 -24.29 7.81 19.00
N ARG A 310 -24.28 6.50 19.31
CA ARG A 310 -24.37 5.94 20.67
C ARG A 310 -23.07 5.25 21.15
N GLY A 311 -22.00 5.31 20.36
CA GLY A 311 -20.73 4.68 20.69
C GLY A 311 -20.00 4.14 19.47
N THR A 312 -18.99 3.32 19.70
CA THR A 312 -18.14 2.76 18.64
C THR A 312 -18.03 1.25 18.77
N LEU A 313 -17.97 0.57 17.63
CA LEU A 313 -17.65 -0.85 17.55
C LEU A 313 -16.39 -1.01 16.70
N MET A 314 -15.36 -1.64 17.27
CA MET A 314 -14.25 -2.18 16.50
C MET A 314 -14.61 -3.61 16.10
N TRP A 315 -14.67 -3.87 14.80
CA TRP A 315 -14.94 -5.17 14.19
C TRP A 315 -13.69 -5.64 13.43
N GLU A 316 -13.16 -6.80 13.82
CA GLU A 316 -11.83 -7.28 13.45
C GLU A 316 -10.68 -6.38 13.92
N VAL A 317 -9.53 -6.99 14.21
CA VAL A 317 -8.34 -6.27 14.68
C VAL A 317 -7.06 -6.76 14.00
N GLY A 318 -7.22 -7.37 12.83
CA GLY A 318 -6.17 -7.71 11.89
C GLY A 318 -5.25 -8.85 12.35
N ALA A 319 -4.27 -9.17 11.51
CA ALA A 319 -3.40 -10.31 11.72
C ALA A 319 -2.11 -9.96 12.46
N VAL A 320 -1.44 -8.91 12.02
CA VAL A 320 -0.13 -8.52 12.55
C VAL A 320 -0.32 -7.53 13.71
N PRO A 321 0.08 -7.85 14.95
CA PRO A 321 -0.01 -6.92 16.07
C PRO A 321 0.87 -5.69 15.83
N ASP A 322 0.40 -4.53 16.27
CA ASP A 322 1.09 -3.23 16.15
C ASP A 322 2.52 -3.25 16.70
N ALA A 323 2.74 -4.04 17.75
CA ALA A 323 4.05 -4.23 18.38
C ALA A 323 5.07 -4.87 17.43
N MET A 324 4.64 -5.65 16.45
CA MET A 324 5.49 -6.29 15.44
C MET A 324 5.69 -5.44 14.20
N ILE A 325 4.96 -4.33 14.04
CA ILE A 325 5.10 -3.43 12.90
C ILE A 325 6.11 -2.35 13.27
N PRO A 326 7.34 -2.36 12.74
CA PRO A 326 8.28 -1.27 12.96
C PRO A 326 7.75 0.00 12.29
N ALA A 327 8.09 1.16 12.84
CA ALA A 327 7.75 2.41 12.18
C ALA A 327 8.29 2.39 10.74
N GLY A 328 7.46 2.74 9.75
CA GLY A 328 7.83 2.77 8.32
C GLY A 328 8.37 1.47 7.73
N GLY A 329 8.07 0.33 8.34
CA GLY A 329 8.39 -0.98 7.81
C GLY A 329 7.20 -1.92 7.88
N THR A 330 7.43 -3.16 7.48
CA THR A 330 6.40 -4.19 7.41
C THR A 330 6.56 -5.10 8.62
N GLY A 331 5.49 -5.30 9.37
CA GLY A 331 5.40 -6.39 10.33
C GLY A 331 4.94 -7.66 9.63
N THR A 332 5.40 -8.82 10.12
CA THR A 332 5.06 -10.13 9.54
C THR A 332 4.69 -11.10 10.64
N LEU A 333 3.64 -11.89 10.43
CA LEU A 333 3.24 -12.97 11.34
C LEU A 333 3.01 -14.26 10.56
N ARG A 334 3.45 -15.40 11.11
CA ARG A 334 3.32 -16.75 10.52
C ARG A 334 3.82 -16.88 9.08
N ARG A 335 4.75 -16.01 8.64
CA ARG A 335 5.27 -15.87 7.26
C ARG A 335 4.26 -15.41 6.21
N TYR A 336 2.96 -15.62 6.43
CA TYR A 336 1.91 -15.30 5.45
C TYR A 336 1.28 -13.92 5.68
N GLY A 337 1.14 -13.49 6.94
CA GLY A 337 0.49 -12.22 7.27
C GLY A 337 1.48 -11.06 7.23
N THR A 338 1.14 -9.99 6.52
CA THR A 338 1.95 -8.76 6.45
C THR A 338 1.11 -7.51 6.65
N SER A 339 1.62 -6.54 7.41
CA SER A 339 1.01 -5.22 7.54
C SER A 339 2.08 -4.13 7.57
N THR A 340 1.81 -3.01 6.91
CA THR A 340 2.71 -1.85 6.83
C THR A 340 2.31 -0.71 7.76
N LYS A 341 1.11 -0.80 8.37
CA LYS A 341 0.53 0.27 9.15
C LYS A 341 -0.09 -0.26 10.43
N ARG A 342 0.20 0.43 11.53
CA ARG A 342 -0.35 0.12 12.84
C ARG A 342 -1.83 0.51 12.92
N LEU A 343 -2.66 -0.37 13.47
CA LEU A 343 -4.09 -0.13 13.68
C LEU A 343 -4.30 1.10 14.58
N ALA A 344 -3.54 1.24 15.67
CA ALA A 344 -3.63 2.42 16.54
C ALA A 344 -3.29 3.73 15.80
N ALA A 345 -2.34 3.69 14.86
CA ALA A 345 -2.00 4.85 14.05
C ALA A 345 -3.12 5.18 13.04
N SER A 346 -3.69 4.16 12.39
CA SER A 346 -4.83 4.32 11.48
C SER A 346 -6.08 4.87 12.18
N LEU A 347 -6.35 4.47 13.43
CA LEU A 347 -7.42 5.03 14.25
C LEU A 347 -7.15 6.50 14.62
N ALA A 348 -5.91 6.81 14.99
CA ALA A 348 -5.52 8.17 15.36
C ALA A 348 -5.70 9.16 14.21
N GLU A 349 -5.48 8.73 12.96
CA GLU A 349 -5.71 9.55 11.76
C GLU A 349 -7.18 9.95 11.55
N ILE A 350 -8.13 9.19 12.09
CA ILE A 350 -9.57 9.49 12.07
C ILE A 350 -10.09 9.99 13.42
N GLY A 351 -9.19 10.35 14.34
CA GLY A 351 -9.53 10.98 15.61
C GLY A 351 -9.97 10.02 16.73
N TYR A 352 -9.68 8.73 16.62
CA TYR A 352 -9.99 7.73 17.65
C TYR A 352 -8.71 7.14 18.24
N ALA A 353 -8.69 6.89 19.55
CA ALA A 353 -7.72 6.01 20.19
C ALA A 353 -8.36 4.65 20.49
N PRO A 354 -7.57 3.56 20.67
CA PRO A 354 -8.11 2.28 21.15
C PRO A 354 -8.91 2.39 22.45
N SER A 355 -8.55 3.34 23.33
CA SER A 355 -9.27 3.64 24.57
C SER A 355 -10.63 4.33 24.37
N ASP A 356 -10.91 4.86 23.18
CA ASP A 356 -12.20 5.47 22.85
C ASP A 356 -13.22 4.43 22.34
N ILE A 357 -12.80 3.18 22.13
CA ILE A 357 -13.65 2.13 21.60
C ILE A 357 -14.63 1.64 22.67
N THR A 358 -15.93 1.70 22.38
CA THR A 358 -16.99 1.27 23.30
C THR A 358 -17.10 -0.25 23.33
N TYR A 359 -17.15 -0.85 22.14
CA TYR A 359 -17.31 -2.29 21.94
C TYR A 359 -16.20 -2.86 21.06
N LEU A 360 -15.70 -4.03 21.43
CA LEU A 360 -14.84 -4.87 20.59
C LEU A 360 -15.64 -6.12 20.20
N SER A 361 -15.58 -6.50 18.92
CA SER A 361 -16.02 -7.81 18.45
C SER A 361 -15.19 -8.23 17.23
N PHE A 362 -15.24 -9.49 16.88
CA PHE A 362 -14.68 -10.05 15.66
C PHE A 362 -15.56 -11.21 15.22
N SER A 363 -15.44 -11.61 13.97
CA SER A 363 -16.19 -12.73 13.40
C SER A 363 -15.88 -14.04 14.11
N HIS A 364 -14.61 -14.29 14.46
CA HIS A 364 -14.17 -15.51 15.13
C HIS A 364 -12.74 -15.41 15.69
N PHE A 365 -12.26 -16.48 16.32
CA PHE A 365 -11.01 -16.48 17.10
C PHE A 365 -9.69 -16.64 16.33
N HIS A 366 -9.69 -16.82 15.01
CA HIS A 366 -8.45 -17.12 14.28
C HIS A 366 -7.44 -15.96 14.35
N TRP A 367 -6.16 -16.32 14.28
CA TRP A 367 -5.02 -15.44 14.53
C TRP A 367 -5.00 -14.17 13.66
N ASP A 368 -5.57 -14.24 12.46
CA ASP A 368 -5.67 -13.17 11.47
C ASP A 368 -6.79 -12.16 11.74
N HIS A 369 -7.62 -12.42 12.73
CA HIS A 369 -8.77 -11.60 13.14
C HIS A 369 -8.54 -10.91 14.49
N VAL A 370 -7.67 -11.49 15.34
CA VAL A 370 -7.49 -11.12 16.76
C VAL A 370 -6.12 -10.51 17.08
N GLY A 371 -5.35 -10.14 16.06
CA GLY A 371 -3.96 -9.71 16.18
C GLY A 371 -3.73 -8.51 17.10
N ASN A 372 -4.63 -7.52 17.11
CA ASN A 372 -4.52 -6.34 17.97
C ASN A 372 -5.50 -6.31 19.16
N SER A 373 -6.07 -7.46 19.56
CA SER A 373 -7.11 -7.51 20.61
C SER A 373 -6.70 -6.86 21.92
N ASN A 374 -5.45 -6.99 22.35
CA ASN A 374 -4.96 -6.38 23.60
C ASN A 374 -5.08 -4.85 23.62
N LEU A 375 -5.07 -4.16 22.48
CA LEU A 375 -5.23 -2.70 22.43
C LEU A 375 -6.60 -2.24 22.95
N PHE A 376 -7.59 -3.12 22.91
CA PHE A 376 -9.00 -2.81 23.17
C PHE A 376 -9.52 -3.48 24.45
N ALA A 377 -8.65 -3.90 25.37
CA ALA A 377 -9.04 -4.56 26.61
C ALA A 377 -9.93 -3.70 27.55
N ASN A 378 -9.96 -2.38 27.33
CA ASN A 378 -10.85 -1.45 28.05
C ASN A 378 -12.26 -1.37 27.44
N ALA A 379 -12.46 -1.83 26.21
CA ALA A 379 -13.78 -1.88 25.57
C ALA A 379 -14.63 -3.01 26.20
N THR A 380 -15.95 -2.93 26.04
CA THR A 380 -16.81 -4.09 26.32
C THR A 380 -16.66 -5.08 25.17
N TRP A 381 -16.11 -6.25 25.45
CA TRP A 381 -15.93 -7.31 24.46
C TRP A 381 -17.24 -8.08 24.26
N LEU A 382 -17.80 -7.97 23.06
CA LEU A 382 -18.97 -8.72 22.62
C LEU A 382 -18.48 -9.99 21.94
N VAL A 383 -18.84 -11.16 22.46
CA VAL A 383 -18.32 -12.43 21.94
C VAL A 383 -19.28 -13.58 22.14
N ARG A 384 -19.23 -14.54 21.22
CA ARG A 384 -19.89 -15.83 21.36
C ARG A 384 -19.16 -16.72 22.36
N LYS A 385 -19.90 -17.54 23.10
CA LYS A 385 -19.32 -18.39 24.14
C LYS A 385 -18.29 -19.37 23.57
N LEU A 386 -18.62 -20.06 22.48
CA LEU A 386 -17.73 -21.10 21.93
C LEU A 386 -16.44 -20.50 21.35
N GLU A 387 -16.53 -19.34 20.70
CA GLU A 387 -15.36 -18.59 20.21
C GLU A 387 -14.43 -18.18 21.37
N ARG A 388 -15.00 -17.59 22.43
CA ARG A 388 -14.25 -17.20 23.63
C ARG A 388 -13.59 -18.41 24.31
N ASP A 389 -14.32 -19.52 24.42
CA ASP A 389 -13.79 -20.73 25.05
C ASP A 389 -12.60 -21.29 24.25
N GLN A 390 -12.65 -21.23 22.92
CA GLN A 390 -11.51 -21.63 22.06
C GLN A 390 -10.29 -20.72 22.25
N MET A 391 -10.48 -19.40 22.33
CA MET A 391 -9.38 -18.45 22.59
C MET A 391 -8.60 -18.78 23.88
N PHE A 392 -9.30 -19.21 24.93
CA PHE A 392 -8.71 -19.47 26.25
C PHE A 392 -8.62 -20.95 26.62
N SER A 393 -8.71 -21.84 25.62
CA SER A 393 -8.52 -23.28 25.77
C SER A 393 -7.12 -23.62 26.30
N ASP A 394 -7.03 -24.77 26.97
CA ASP A 394 -5.77 -25.34 27.44
C ASP A 394 -5.69 -26.82 27.03
N PRO A 395 -4.75 -27.22 26.14
CA PRO A 395 -3.77 -26.37 25.46
C PRO A 395 -4.44 -25.38 24.47
N PRO A 396 -3.80 -24.24 24.16
CA PRO A 396 -4.35 -23.28 23.21
C PRO A 396 -4.58 -23.88 21.82
N SER A 397 -5.67 -23.47 21.16
CA SER A 397 -5.92 -23.81 19.76
C SER A 397 -4.75 -23.38 18.86
N PRO A 398 -4.29 -24.22 17.92
CA PRO A 398 -3.19 -23.87 17.01
C PRO A 398 -3.59 -22.76 16.00
N ARG A 399 -4.89 -22.47 15.89
CA ARG A 399 -5.44 -21.46 14.97
C ARG A 399 -5.45 -20.05 15.55
N THR A 400 -4.93 -19.84 16.76
CA THR A 400 -4.91 -18.54 17.42
C THR A 400 -3.51 -18.16 17.92
N GLU A 401 -3.35 -16.93 18.42
CA GLU A 401 -2.11 -16.47 19.05
C GLU A 401 -2.39 -15.83 20.43
N PRO A 402 -2.31 -16.61 21.54
CA PRO A 402 -2.69 -16.15 22.89
C PRO A 402 -2.03 -14.86 23.35
N ALA A 403 -0.80 -14.59 22.89
CA ALA A 403 -0.09 -13.35 23.22
C ALA A 403 -0.87 -12.10 22.76
N ASN A 404 -1.65 -12.18 21.68
CA ASN A 404 -2.32 -11.04 21.04
C ASN A 404 -3.65 -10.64 21.71
N PHE A 405 -4.23 -11.53 22.53
CA PHE A 405 -5.52 -11.29 23.20
C PHE A 405 -5.54 -11.65 24.68
N SER A 406 -4.40 -11.96 25.30
CA SER A 406 -4.30 -12.32 26.72
C SER A 406 -4.96 -11.30 27.67
N ALA A 407 -4.93 -10.00 27.33
CA ALA A 407 -5.57 -8.95 28.11
C ALA A 407 -7.11 -9.05 28.13
N LEU A 408 -7.72 -9.69 27.11
CA LEU A 408 -9.17 -9.88 27.06
C LEU A 408 -9.70 -10.84 28.12
N ARG A 409 -8.85 -11.66 28.75
CA ARG A 409 -9.25 -12.57 29.84
C ARG A 409 -9.96 -11.83 30.97
N ASN A 410 -9.55 -10.58 31.23
CA ASN A 410 -10.07 -9.73 32.29
C ASN A 410 -10.92 -8.56 31.77
N ALA A 411 -11.15 -8.47 30.45
CA ALA A 411 -11.95 -7.40 29.87
C ALA A 411 -13.42 -7.56 30.27
N LYS A 412 -14.15 -6.43 30.35
CA LYS A 412 -15.60 -6.46 30.52
C LYS A 412 -16.19 -7.20 29.32
N THR A 413 -16.87 -8.31 29.56
CA THR A 413 -17.33 -9.22 28.50
C THR A 413 -18.84 -9.36 28.53
N THR A 414 -19.48 -9.25 27.37
CA THR A 414 -20.87 -9.62 27.13
C THR A 414 -20.89 -10.86 26.25
N ILE A 415 -21.43 -11.96 26.78
CA ILE A 415 -21.65 -13.17 25.99
C ILE A 415 -22.92 -12.99 25.16
N ILE A 416 -22.77 -13.05 23.84
CA ILE A 416 -23.90 -13.04 22.91
C ILE A 416 -24.56 -14.43 22.96
N ALA A 417 -25.82 -14.48 23.40
CA ALA A 417 -26.57 -15.73 23.56
C ALA A 417 -27.57 -16.01 22.42
N GLY A 418 -28.03 -14.97 21.72
CA GLY A 418 -28.99 -15.08 20.63
C GLY A 418 -28.33 -15.22 19.27
N ALA A 419 -29.11 -15.65 18.28
CA ALA A 419 -28.67 -15.68 16.89
C ALA A 419 -28.29 -14.27 16.40
N ASP A 420 -29.02 -13.25 16.84
CA ASP A 420 -28.78 -11.84 16.53
C ASP A 420 -28.47 -11.04 17.80
N HIS A 421 -27.56 -10.07 17.67
CA HIS A 421 -27.24 -9.09 18.71
C HIS A 421 -27.17 -7.69 18.12
N ASP A 422 -28.12 -6.85 18.49
CA ASP A 422 -28.14 -5.44 18.13
C ASP A 422 -27.22 -4.66 19.07
N VAL A 423 -26.08 -4.22 18.53
CA VAL A 423 -24.96 -3.66 19.31
C VAL A 423 -25.36 -2.35 19.98
N PHE A 424 -26.20 -1.56 19.32
CA PHE A 424 -26.62 -0.26 19.84
C PHE A 424 -28.09 -0.24 20.26
N GLY A 425 -28.95 -1.11 19.72
CA GLY A 425 -30.38 -1.20 20.06
C GLY A 425 -31.31 -0.41 19.13
N ASP A 426 -30.90 -0.13 17.89
CA ASP A 426 -31.74 0.50 16.84
C ASP A 426 -31.74 -0.29 15.52
N GLY A 427 -31.16 -1.48 15.52
CA GLY A 427 -31.08 -2.38 14.39
C GLY A 427 -30.15 -1.90 13.27
N SER A 428 -29.35 -0.85 13.48
CA SER A 428 -28.41 -0.34 12.48
C SER A 428 -27.09 -1.12 12.43
N VAL A 429 -26.70 -1.77 13.54
CA VAL A 429 -25.48 -2.58 13.65
C VAL A 429 -25.83 -3.86 14.38
N VAL A 430 -25.92 -4.96 13.64
CA VAL A 430 -26.40 -6.25 14.16
C VAL A 430 -25.38 -7.33 13.87
N ILE A 431 -24.87 -7.96 14.92
CA ILE A 431 -24.04 -9.17 14.82
C ILE A 431 -24.97 -10.36 14.65
N LYS A 432 -24.72 -11.21 13.64
CA LYS A 432 -25.57 -12.35 13.30
C LYS A 432 -24.76 -13.65 13.33
N SER A 433 -25.40 -14.72 13.78
CA SER A 433 -24.83 -16.07 13.83
C SER A 433 -24.55 -16.59 12.43
N ALA A 434 -23.38 -17.21 12.23
CA ALA A 434 -22.99 -17.84 10.97
C ALA A 434 -22.04 -19.03 11.22
N ALA A 435 -22.32 -19.83 12.24
CA ALA A 435 -21.50 -20.97 12.68
C ALA A 435 -21.18 -21.94 11.52
N GLY A 436 -19.96 -22.47 11.52
CA GLY A 436 -19.50 -23.39 10.47
C GLY A 436 -17.99 -23.35 10.28
N HIS A 437 -17.46 -22.17 9.93
CA HIS A 437 -16.01 -21.95 9.78
C HIS A 437 -15.27 -22.17 11.09
N SER A 438 -15.76 -21.51 12.13
CA SER A 438 -15.41 -21.76 13.51
C SER A 438 -16.68 -22.16 14.29
N PRO A 439 -16.55 -22.66 15.54
CA PRO A 439 -17.65 -23.23 16.30
C PRO A 439 -18.89 -22.33 16.45
N ASP A 440 -18.71 -21.02 16.48
CA ASP A 440 -19.80 -20.04 16.55
C ASP A 440 -19.39 -18.74 15.83
N HIS A 441 -18.88 -18.91 14.59
CA HIS A 441 -18.57 -17.79 13.69
C HIS A 441 -19.76 -16.85 13.54
N GLN A 442 -19.49 -15.56 13.37
CA GLN A 442 -20.50 -14.52 13.23
C GLN A 442 -20.15 -13.49 12.14
N VAL A 443 -21.19 -12.89 11.57
CA VAL A 443 -21.12 -11.83 10.54
C VAL A 443 -21.68 -10.52 11.09
N LEU A 444 -21.31 -9.38 10.50
CA LEU A 444 -21.79 -8.07 10.92
C LEU A 444 -22.64 -7.40 9.85
N PHE A 445 -23.91 -7.14 10.16
CA PHE A 445 -24.78 -6.31 9.34
C PHE A 445 -24.73 -4.85 9.80
N VAL A 446 -24.52 -3.93 8.86
CA VAL A 446 -24.44 -2.48 9.08
C VAL A 446 -25.38 -1.76 8.10
N ARG A 447 -26.34 -1.00 8.62
CA ARG A 447 -27.22 -0.14 7.82
C ARG A 447 -26.65 1.26 7.74
N LEU A 448 -26.19 1.64 6.55
CA LEU A 448 -25.65 2.95 6.24
C LEU A 448 -26.71 3.75 5.48
N ALA A 449 -26.88 5.04 5.81
CA ALA A 449 -27.94 5.89 5.30
C ALA A 449 -27.78 6.23 3.81
N ARG A 450 -26.55 6.44 3.32
CA ARG A 450 -26.28 6.78 1.90
C ARG A 450 -25.81 5.58 1.08
N THR A 451 -25.00 4.72 1.67
CA THR A 451 -24.40 3.54 1.04
C THR A 451 -25.39 2.38 0.95
N GLY A 452 -26.39 2.36 1.82
CA GLY A 452 -27.30 1.24 1.99
C GLY A 452 -26.73 0.15 2.90
N PRO A 453 -27.47 -0.96 3.08
CA PRO A 453 -27.04 -2.04 3.96
C PRO A 453 -25.83 -2.81 3.43
N VAL A 454 -24.90 -3.14 4.34
CA VAL A 454 -23.69 -3.91 4.10
C VAL A 454 -23.61 -5.05 5.12
N LEU A 455 -23.18 -6.23 4.69
CA LEU A 455 -22.87 -7.38 5.55
C LEU A 455 -21.38 -7.72 5.40
N LEU A 456 -20.62 -7.59 6.48
CA LEU A 456 -19.23 -7.99 6.59
C LEU A 456 -19.20 -9.48 6.95
N SER A 457 -18.58 -10.30 6.10
CA SER A 457 -18.76 -11.75 6.14
C SER A 457 -17.88 -12.47 7.16
N GLY A 458 -16.87 -11.82 7.73
CA GLY A 458 -15.68 -12.54 8.23
C GLY A 458 -15.27 -13.64 7.24
N ASP A 459 -14.94 -14.80 7.80
CA ASP A 459 -14.60 -16.00 7.02
C ASP A 459 -15.79 -16.89 6.63
N LEU A 460 -17.02 -16.35 6.58
CA LEU A 460 -18.13 -17.10 5.97
C LEU A 460 -17.80 -17.48 4.52
N TYR A 461 -17.02 -16.63 3.86
CA TYR A 461 -16.34 -16.85 2.59
C TYR A 461 -14.95 -16.23 2.69
N HIS A 462 -13.94 -16.80 2.04
CA HIS A 462 -12.61 -16.20 1.93
C HIS A 462 -12.39 -15.63 0.51
N TYR A 463 -12.80 -16.40 -0.50
CA TYR A 463 -12.79 -15.99 -1.90
C TYR A 463 -14.21 -15.81 -2.45
N PRO A 464 -14.45 -14.86 -3.38
CA PRO A 464 -15.75 -14.72 -4.04
C PRO A 464 -16.17 -15.99 -4.80
N GLU A 465 -15.21 -16.77 -5.28
CA GLU A 465 -15.44 -18.04 -5.97
C GLU A 465 -16.06 -19.12 -5.07
N GLU A 466 -15.82 -19.11 -3.76
CA GLU A 466 -16.52 -20.02 -2.84
C GLU A 466 -18.03 -19.80 -2.87
N ARG A 467 -18.44 -18.54 -3.02
CA ARG A 467 -19.83 -18.14 -3.11
C ARG A 467 -20.42 -18.48 -4.46
N THR A 468 -19.75 -18.16 -5.57
CA THR A 468 -20.29 -18.35 -6.92
C THR A 468 -20.26 -19.82 -7.36
N LEU A 469 -19.25 -20.58 -6.95
CA LEU A 469 -19.09 -22.01 -7.27
C LEU A 469 -19.62 -22.93 -6.17
N SER A 470 -20.13 -22.37 -5.06
CA SER A 470 -20.62 -23.12 -3.90
C SER A 470 -19.57 -24.08 -3.33
N ARG A 471 -18.29 -23.67 -3.30
CA ARG A 471 -17.18 -24.43 -2.70
C ARG A 471 -17.12 -24.16 -1.21
N VAL A 472 -17.00 -25.22 -0.42
CA VAL A 472 -16.85 -25.15 1.03
C VAL A 472 -15.44 -25.60 1.39
N PRO A 473 -14.66 -24.82 2.14
CA PRO A 473 -13.32 -25.22 2.53
C PRO A 473 -13.29 -26.58 3.26
N SER A 474 -12.23 -27.35 3.08
CA SER A 474 -12.04 -28.63 3.79
C SER A 474 -11.64 -28.44 5.25
N THR A 475 -11.31 -27.21 5.64
CA THR A 475 -10.82 -26.82 6.97
C THR A 475 -11.88 -26.23 7.89
N GLU A 476 -13.13 -26.16 7.44
CA GLU A 476 -14.28 -25.71 8.23
C GLU A 476 -14.38 -26.54 9.52
N PHE A 477 -14.75 -25.89 10.64
CA PHE A 477 -15.10 -26.62 11.86
C PHE A 477 -16.27 -27.59 11.62
N ASN A 478 -17.27 -27.17 10.84
CA ASN A 478 -18.38 -28.02 10.42
C ASN A 478 -18.96 -27.56 9.07
N ALA A 479 -18.60 -28.26 8.00
CA ALA A 479 -19.04 -27.94 6.64
C ALA A 479 -20.57 -27.91 6.45
N ALA A 480 -21.33 -28.76 7.15
CA ALA A 480 -22.79 -28.76 7.05
C ALA A 480 -23.40 -27.51 7.70
N GLN A 481 -22.84 -27.06 8.83
CA GLN A 481 -23.22 -25.79 9.45
C GLN A 481 -22.84 -24.61 8.54
N THR A 482 -21.67 -24.62 7.92
CA THR A 482 -21.25 -23.59 6.95
C THR A 482 -22.24 -23.47 5.80
N VAL A 483 -22.66 -24.59 5.20
CA VAL A 483 -23.67 -24.58 4.12
C VAL A 483 -24.99 -24.00 4.61
N ALA A 484 -25.45 -24.39 5.80
CA ALA A 484 -26.69 -23.87 6.38
C ALA A 484 -26.60 -22.36 6.69
N ALA A 485 -25.47 -21.90 7.28
CA ALA A 485 -25.21 -20.50 7.58
C ALA A 485 -25.15 -19.65 6.30
N ARG A 486 -24.47 -20.13 5.25
CA ARG A 486 -24.44 -19.47 3.94
C ARG A 486 -25.85 -19.36 3.36
N ALA A 487 -26.66 -20.41 3.41
CA ALA A 487 -28.05 -20.37 2.93
C ALA A 487 -28.92 -19.39 3.73
N GLU A 488 -28.70 -19.25 5.04
CA GLU A 488 -29.38 -18.25 5.86
C GLU A 488 -28.95 -16.82 5.53
N VAL A 489 -27.64 -16.59 5.39
CA VAL A 489 -27.10 -15.28 5.00
C VAL A 489 -27.59 -14.88 3.61
N GLU A 490 -27.58 -15.78 2.61
CA GLU A 490 -28.10 -15.47 1.28
C GLU A 490 -29.59 -15.09 1.30
N ARG A 491 -30.41 -15.80 2.09
CA ARG A 491 -31.82 -15.40 2.29
C ARG A 491 -31.93 -14.00 2.91
N PHE A 492 -31.09 -13.71 3.90
CA PHE A 492 -31.07 -12.41 4.57
C PHE A 492 -30.61 -11.28 3.62
N LEU A 493 -29.57 -11.51 2.81
CA LEU A 493 -29.12 -10.57 1.77
C LEU A 493 -30.23 -10.31 0.75
N ALA A 494 -30.95 -11.35 0.32
CA ALA A 494 -32.06 -11.22 -0.62
C ALA A 494 -33.23 -10.40 -0.06
N GLN A 495 -33.52 -10.54 1.24
CA GLN A 495 -34.57 -9.79 1.95
C GLN A 495 -34.19 -8.33 2.19
N THR A 496 -32.96 -8.07 2.60
CA THR A 496 -32.49 -6.74 3.01
C THR A 496 -31.90 -5.92 1.87
N LYS A 497 -31.59 -6.56 0.73
CA LYS A 497 -30.82 -5.99 -0.37
C LYS A 497 -29.43 -5.50 0.08
N ALA A 498 -28.89 -6.13 1.12
CA ALA A 498 -27.56 -5.82 1.61
C ALA A 498 -26.50 -6.23 0.60
N GLN A 499 -25.46 -5.40 0.48
CA GLN A 499 -24.21 -5.80 -0.13
C GLN A 499 -23.52 -6.79 0.80
N ILE A 500 -22.79 -7.76 0.25
CA ILE A 500 -21.87 -8.60 1.02
C ILE A 500 -20.45 -8.18 0.70
N TRP A 501 -19.66 -7.91 1.74
CA TRP A 501 -18.23 -7.65 1.63
C TRP A 501 -17.50 -8.87 2.20
N ILE A 502 -16.85 -9.60 1.30
CA ILE A 502 -15.99 -10.73 1.66
C ILE A 502 -14.69 -10.16 2.19
N GLU A 503 -14.42 -10.35 3.48
CA GLU A 503 -13.33 -9.62 4.17
C GLU A 503 -11.94 -9.99 3.62
N HIS A 504 -11.77 -11.22 3.15
CA HIS A 504 -10.55 -11.71 2.50
C HIS A 504 -10.51 -11.53 0.98
N ASP A 505 -11.54 -10.96 0.33
CA ASP A 505 -11.48 -10.65 -1.10
C ASP A 505 -10.55 -9.45 -1.36
N PHE A 506 -9.28 -9.77 -1.62
CA PHE A 506 -8.23 -8.78 -1.85
C PHE A 506 -8.54 -7.82 -3.00
N THR A 507 -9.26 -8.28 -4.03
CA THR A 507 -9.54 -7.47 -5.22
C THR A 507 -10.71 -6.53 -4.99
N ALA A 508 -11.75 -6.98 -4.29
CA ALA A 508 -12.87 -6.12 -3.91
C ALA A 508 -12.46 -5.12 -2.82
N ASP A 509 -11.71 -5.57 -1.81
CA ASP A 509 -11.24 -4.74 -0.71
C ASP A 509 -10.37 -3.56 -1.19
N ALA A 510 -9.51 -3.78 -2.19
CA ALA A 510 -8.69 -2.73 -2.80
C ALA A 510 -9.50 -1.60 -3.46
N LYS A 511 -10.77 -1.85 -3.80
CA LYS A 511 -11.68 -0.84 -4.39
C LYS A 511 -12.49 -0.08 -3.34
N LEU A 512 -12.44 -0.50 -2.07
CA LEU A 512 -13.16 0.16 -1.00
C LEU A 512 -12.50 1.49 -0.60
N LYS A 513 -13.31 2.44 -0.15
CA LYS A 513 -12.83 3.68 0.46
C LYS A 513 -12.10 3.34 1.75
N LYS A 514 -10.78 3.54 1.78
CA LYS A 514 -9.95 3.34 2.97
C LYS A 514 -9.97 4.57 3.86
N SER A 515 -9.86 4.35 5.17
CA SER A 515 -9.60 5.39 6.16
C SER A 515 -8.49 6.35 5.67
N PRO A 516 -8.68 7.68 5.74
CA PRO A 516 -9.68 8.38 6.56
C PRO A 516 -11.07 8.56 5.93
N LEU A 517 -11.29 8.05 4.71
CA LEU A 517 -12.63 8.04 4.11
C LEU A 517 -13.53 7.02 4.82
N PHE A 518 -14.84 7.22 4.69
CA PHE A 518 -15.85 6.35 5.28
C PHE A 518 -17.04 6.15 4.34
N TYR A 519 -17.83 5.14 4.69
CA TYR A 519 -19.17 4.93 4.18
C TYR A 519 -20.18 5.36 5.24
N ASP A 520 -21.29 5.95 4.81
CA ASP A 520 -22.38 6.38 5.70
C ASP A 520 -23.73 6.27 5.02
#